data_AF-A0A319ENR7-F1
#
_entry.id   AF-A0A319ENR7-F1
#
_cell.length_a   1.000
_cell.length_b   1.000
_cell.length_c   1.000
_cell.angle_alpha   90.00
_cell.angle_beta   90.00
_cell.angle_gamma   90.00
#
_symmetry.space_group_name_H-M   'P 1'
#
loop_
_entity.id
_entity.type
_entity.pdbx_description
1 polymer ?
#
loop_
_entity_poly.entity_id
_entity_poly.type
_entity_poly.pdbx_seq_one_letter_code
_entity_poly.pdbx_strand_id
1 'polypeptide(L)'
;MAASNFGLNAKAIILFRDEDPKEVEPTVWFPSSMRKNGMVMVINGDLEHLQPTVLSAQDNPGYNEFAQQIWFTFANRATTHMRHPVYKLTEQRISRDIFVERLNKRIYESYHEEPCFHTRSACYT
;
A
#
# COMPACT_ATOMS: atom_id res chain seq x y z
N MET A 1 22.27 14.19 1.35
CA MET A 1 22.18 15.22 0.29
C MET A 1 21.55 14.58 -0.95
N ALA A 2 20.24 14.75 -1.17
CA ALA A 2 19.55 14.37 -2.42
C ALA A 2 18.79 15.57 -3.05
N ALA A 3 18.95 16.76 -2.47
CA ALA A 3 18.25 17.98 -2.86
C ALA A 3 19.04 18.86 -3.86
N SER A 4 20.29 18.51 -4.21
CA SER A 4 21.12 19.31 -5.12
C SER A 4 20.75 19.12 -6.60
N ASN A 5 20.08 18.03 -6.97
CA ASN A 5 19.90 17.66 -8.39
C ASN A 5 18.61 18.19 -9.02
N PHE A 6 17.74 18.84 -8.26
CA PHE A 6 16.41 19.23 -8.73
C PHE A 6 16.23 20.73 -8.96
N GLY A 7 17.21 21.56 -8.62
CA GLY A 7 17.17 23.02 -8.82
C GLY A 7 16.13 23.73 -7.94
N LEU A 8 16.26 25.04 -7.77
CA LEU A 8 15.33 25.87 -6.98
C LEU A 8 13.88 25.86 -7.52
N ASN A 9 13.70 25.44 -8.79
CA ASN A 9 12.42 25.37 -9.50
C ASN A 9 11.95 23.93 -9.78
N ALA A 10 12.38 22.95 -8.98
CA ALA A 10 11.97 21.57 -9.17
C ALA A 10 10.44 21.42 -9.18
N LYS A 11 9.89 20.93 -10.29
CA LYS A 11 8.49 20.52 -10.37
C LYS A 11 8.21 19.43 -9.33
N ALA A 12 6.97 19.37 -8.86
CA ALA A 12 6.51 18.36 -7.91
C ALA A 12 6.98 16.95 -8.32
N ILE A 13 7.50 16.19 -7.36
CA ILE A 13 7.92 14.81 -7.60
C ILE A 13 6.74 13.89 -7.34
N ILE A 14 6.51 12.97 -8.27
CA ILE A 14 5.58 11.86 -8.10
C ILE A 14 6.41 10.64 -7.71
N LEU A 15 6.19 10.12 -6.50
CA LEU A 15 6.80 8.91 -6.00
C LEU A 15 5.82 7.76 -6.17
N PHE A 16 6.20 6.76 -6.96
CA PHE A 16 5.49 5.49 -7.04
C PHE A 16 6.14 4.50 -6.08
N ARG A 17 5.33 3.91 -5.20
CA ARG A 17 5.73 2.82 -4.32
C ARG A 17 4.92 1.59 -4.70
N ASP A 18 5.62 0.55 -5.09
CA ASP A 18 5.02 -0.76 -5.38
C ASP A 18 5.23 -1.69 -4.19
N GLU A 19 4.30 -2.61 -3.96
CA GLU A 19 4.36 -3.59 -2.88
C GLU A 19 4.47 -2.99 -1.45
N ASP A 20 3.96 -1.77 -1.26
CA ASP A 20 4.07 -1.01 -0.01
C ASP A 20 3.50 -1.71 1.24
N PRO A 21 2.41 -2.51 1.17
CA PRO A 21 1.93 -3.31 2.31
C PRO A 21 2.95 -4.28 2.90
N LYS A 22 4.06 -4.56 2.22
CA LYS A 22 5.16 -5.39 2.75
C LYS A 22 6.16 -4.60 3.59
N GLU A 23 6.05 -3.26 3.61
CA GLU A 23 6.98 -2.37 4.30
C GLU A 23 6.39 -1.78 5.58
N VAL A 24 7.27 -1.51 6.55
CA VAL A 24 6.89 -0.81 7.79
C VAL A 24 6.78 0.68 7.53
N GLU A 25 5.80 1.35 8.14
CA GLU A 25 5.51 2.76 7.87
C GLU A 25 6.74 3.73 7.87
N PRO A 26 7.72 3.61 8.77
CA PRO A 26 8.89 4.50 8.76
C PRO A 26 9.66 4.54 7.43
N THR A 27 9.67 3.44 6.68
CA THR A 27 10.36 3.34 5.37
C THR A 27 9.69 4.22 4.30
N VAL A 28 8.39 4.44 4.42
CA VAL A 28 7.59 5.28 3.51
C VAL A 28 7.92 6.76 3.70
N TRP A 29 8.32 7.16 4.91
CA TRP A 29 8.69 8.53 5.26
C TRP A 29 10.13 8.90 4.86
N PHE A 30 10.99 7.93 4.57
CA PHE A 30 12.40 8.22 4.23
C PHE A 30 12.54 9.06 2.94
N PRO A 31 11.86 8.77 1.83
CA PRO A 31 11.93 9.60 0.64
C PRO A 31 11.28 10.97 0.79
N SER A 32 10.23 11.08 1.63
CA SER A 32 9.49 12.33 1.84
C SER A 32 10.26 13.32 2.73
N SER A 33 10.92 12.82 3.78
CA SER A 33 11.71 13.65 4.72
C SER A 33 12.95 14.30 4.11
N MET A 34 13.44 13.79 2.97
CA MET A 34 14.63 14.32 2.31
C MET A 34 14.40 15.54 1.41
N ARG A 35 13.16 16.04 1.29
CA ARG A 35 12.82 17.06 0.29
C ARG A 35 12.22 18.33 0.89
N LYS A 36 12.49 19.45 0.22
CA LYS A 36 11.98 20.80 0.56
C LYS A 36 10.70 21.19 -0.20
N ASN A 37 10.38 20.49 -1.28
CA ASN A 37 9.22 20.78 -2.14
C ASN A 37 8.13 19.71 -1.96
N GLY A 38 6.89 20.05 -2.33
CA GLY A 38 5.75 19.14 -2.28
C GLY A 38 5.95 17.87 -3.11
N MET A 39 5.45 16.75 -2.58
CA MET A 39 5.53 15.42 -3.18
C MET A 39 4.12 14.84 -3.29
N VAL A 40 3.85 14.17 -4.41
CA VAL A 40 2.67 13.32 -4.58
C VAL A 40 3.14 11.88 -4.48
N MET A 41 2.48 11.07 -3.67
CA MET A 41 2.80 9.65 -3.53
C MET A 41 1.65 8.82 -4.11
N VAL A 42 2.01 7.84 -4.94
CA VAL A 42 1.11 6.79 -5.42
C VAL A 42 1.58 5.50 -4.80
N ILE A 43 0.69 4.87 -4.04
CA ILE A 43 0.98 3.64 -3.31
C ILE A 43 0.20 2.52 -3.99
N ASN A 44 0.92 1.45 -4.33
CA ASN A 44 0.38 0.24 -4.90
C ASN A 44 0.72 -0.96 -4.00
N GLY A 45 -0.20 -1.92 -3.96
CA GLY A 45 -0.03 -3.17 -3.25
C GLY A 45 -1.35 -3.74 -2.76
N ASP A 46 -1.26 -4.90 -2.13
CA ASP A 46 -2.39 -5.64 -1.60
C ASP A 46 -2.21 -5.92 -0.11
N LEU A 47 -3.21 -5.56 0.69
CA LEU A 47 -3.22 -5.76 2.14
C LEU A 47 -3.49 -7.22 2.52
N GLU A 48 -4.02 -8.04 1.61
CA GLU A 48 -4.25 -9.47 1.85
C GLU A 48 -3.00 -10.32 1.55
N HIS A 49 -1.99 -9.72 0.91
CA HIS A 49 -0.70 -10.35 0.66
C HIS A 49 0.23 -10.27 1.88
N LEU A 50 1.49 -10.67 1.69
CA LEU A 50 2.51 -10.67 2.73
C LEU A 50 2.57 -9.32 3.45
N GLN A 51 2.55 -9.36 4.77
CA GLN A 51 2.71 -8.21 5.66
C GLN A 51 4.20 -8.05 6.05
N PRO A 52 4.60 -6.91 6.64
CA PRO A 52 5.97 -6.70 7.03
C PRO A 52 6.41 -7.72 8.07
N THR A 53 7.68 -8.13 8.00
CA THR A 53 8.27 -8.97 9.04
C THR A 53 8.92 -8.08 10.08
N VAL A 54 8.37 -8.07 11.30
CA VAL A 54 8.95 -7.33 12.44
C VAL A 54 9.56 -8.31 13.42
N LEU A 55 10.88 -8.27 13.54
CA LEU A 55 11.62 -9.07 14.52
C LEU A 55 11.91 -8.20 15.74
N SER A 56 11.36 -8.57 16.89
CA SER A 56 11.57 -7.89 18.17
C SER A 56 11.84 -8.91 19.27
N ALA A 57 12.74 -8.59 20.21
CA ALA A 57 12.83 -9.35 21.45
C ALA A 57 11.50 -9.22 22.21
N GLN A 58 10.89 -10.34 22.53
CA GLN A 58 9.72 -10.42 23.40
C GLN A 58 10.20 -11.02 24.73
N ASP A 59 10.55 -10.16 25.69
CA ASP A 59 10.84 -10.60 27.06
C ASP A 59 9.53 -10.83 27.81
N ASN A 60 9.48 -11.82 28.69
CA ASN A 60 8.28 -12.18 29.44
C ASN A 60 8.10 -11.23 30.65
N PRO A 61 6.93 -10.59 30.89
CA PRO A 61 5.65 -10.76 30.20
C PRO A 61 5.63 -10.07 28.83
N GLY A 62 5.44 -10.88 27.77
CA GLY A 62 5.65 -10.56 26.35
C GLY A 62 4.69 -9.57 25.72
N TYR A 63 4.53 -8.38 26.30
CA TYR A 63 3.85 -7.25 25.66
C TYR A 63 4.89 -6.30 25.07
N ASN A 64 5.13 -6.42 23.77
CA ASN A 64 5.93 -5.47 23.01
C ASN A 64 4.99 -4.62 22.12
N GLU A 65 4.35 -3.63 22.73
CA GLU A 65 3.48 -2.66 22.03
C GLU A 65 4.21 -1.94 20.89
N PHE A 66 5.53 -1.78 21.02
CA PHE A 66 6.37 -1.17 19.99
C PHE A 66 6.45 -2.03 18.72
N ALA A 67 6.54 -3.37 18.85
CA ALA A 67 6.50 -4.26 17.70
C ALA A 67 5.15 -4.21 16.97
N GLN A 68 4.05 -4.11 17.73
CA GLN A 68 2.70 -3.98 17.15
C GLN A 68 2.54 -2.66 16.38
N GLN A 69 3.11 -1.57 16.90
CA GLN A 69 3.10 -0.26 16.21
C GLN A 69 3.93 -0.28 14.92
N ILE A 70 5.07 -0.98 14.91
CA ILE A 70 5.94 -1.07 13.71
C ILE A 70 5.32 -1.96 12.62
N TRP A 71 4.56 -2.98 13.00
CA TRP A 71 3.92 -3.88 12.04
C TRP A 71 2.86 -3.18 11.18
N PHE A 72 2.38 -2.02 11.63
CA PHE A 72 1.39 -1.23 10.92
C PHE A 72 2.00 -0.54 9.69
N THR A 73 1.47 -0.83 8.51
CA THR A 73 1.96 -0.27 7.24
C THR A 73 1.33 1.08 6.95
N PHE A 74 2.03 1.90 6.16
CA PHE A 74 1.46 3.17 5.73
C PHE A 74 0.19 2.96 4.89
N ALA A 75 0.21 1.97 3.98
CA ALA A 75 -0.96 1.58 3.20
C ALA A 75 -2.16 1.26 4.10
N ASN A 76 -1.98 0.46 5.15
CA ASN A 76 -3.05 0.13 6.10
C ASN A 76 -3.57 1.40 6.79
N ARG A 77 -2.69 2.28 7.28
CA ARG A 77 -3.10 3.56 7.90
C ARG A 77 -3.91 4.45 6.96
N ALA A 78 -3.42 4.60 5.74
CA ALA A 78 -4.03 5.46 4.73
C ALA A 78 -5.44 4.96 4.37
N THR A 79 -5.63 3.66 4.21
CA THR A 79 -6.92 3.09 3.80
C THR A 79 -7.90 2.95 4.97
N THR A 80 -7.49 2.38 6.10
CA THR A 80 -8.41 2.04 7.20
C THR A 80 -8.70 3.20 8.14
N HIS A 81 -7.68 3.99 8.51
CA HIS A 81 -7.83 5.08 9.48
C HIS A 81 -8.06 6.44 8.84
N MET A 82 -7.35 6.73 7.74
CA MET A 82 -7.48 8.01 7.05
C MET A 82 -8.55 8.01 5.96
N ARG A 83 -9.05 6.82 5.56
CA ARG A 83 -10.06 6.64 4.51
C ARG A 83 -9.66 7.31 3.20
N HIS A 84 -8.38 7.25 2.87
CA HIS A 84 -7.92 7.70 1.56
C HIS A 84 -8.59 6.87 0.45
N PRO A 85 -8.95 7.50 -0.68
CA PRO A 85 -9.58 6.79 -1.78
C PRO A 85 -8.63 5.74 -2.34
N VAL A 86 -9.14 4.53 -2.53
CA VAL A 86 -8.41 3.39 -3.11
C VAL A 86 -9.03 3.04 -4.45
N TYR A 87 -8.18 2.90 -5.46
CA TYR A 87 -8.58 2.36 -6.75
C TYR A 87 -8.31 0.85 -6.77
N LYS A 88 -9.36 0.04 -6.81
CA LYS A 88 -9.26 -1.43 -6.81
C LYS A 88 -9.12 -1.96 -8.23
N LEU A 89 -8.10 -2.77 -8.47
CA LEU A 89 -7.95 -3.53 -9.71
C LEU A 89 -8.69 -4.86 -9.57
N THR A 90 -9.62 -5.14 -10.48
CA THR A 90 -10.51 -6.31 -10.39
C THR A 90 -10.18 -7.42 -11.39
N GLU A 91 -9.41 -7.11 -12.44
CA GLU A 91 -9.01 -8.07 -13.46
C GLU A 91 -7.62 -8.64 -13.15
N GLN A 92 -7.56 -9.96 -12.97
CA GLN A 92 -6.30 -10.69 -12.95
C GLN A 92 -5.99 -11.23 -14.34
N ARG A 93 -4.71 -11.22 -14.75
CA ARG A 93 -4.29 -11.67 -16.09
C ARG A 93 -3.14 -12.67 -16.06
N ILE A 94 -2.79 -13.18 -14.87
CA ILE A 94 -1.61 -14.03 -14.65
C ILE A 94 -2.02 -15.50 -14.55
N SER A 95 -3.01 -15.81 -13.71
CA SER A 95 -3.46 -17.16 -13.43
C SER A 95 -4.47 -17.62 -14.49
N ARG A 96 -4.45 -18.93 -14.80
CA ARG A 96 -5.50 -19.56 -15.62
C ARG A 96 -6.84 -19.52 -14.88
N ASP A 97 -7.94 -19.35 -15.60
CA ASP A 97 -9.30 -19.20 -15.06
C ASP A 97 -9.68 -20.28 -14.03
N ILE A 98 -9.21 -21.52 -14.23
CA ILE A 98 -9.44 -22.64 -13.31
C ILE A 98 -8.91 -22.42 -11.89
N PHE A 99 -7.93 -21.53 -11.70
CA PHE A 99 -7.36 -21.19 -10.39
C PHE A 99 -7.96 -19.91 -9.81
N VAL A 100 -8.47 -19.03 -10.65
CA VAL A 100 -8.92 -17.68 -10.28
C VAL A 100 -10.05 -17.74 -9.28
N GLU A 101 -11.08 -18.54 -9.56
CA GLU A 101 -12.24 -18.65 -8.69
C GLU A 101 -11.84 -19.06 -7.27
N ARG A 102 -11.02 -20.11 -7.15
CA ARG A 102 -10.56 -20.62 -5.86
C ARG A 102 -9.66 -19.63 -5.13
N LEU A 103 -8.74 -18.98 -5.83
CA LEU A 103 -7.81 -18.01 -5.23
C LEU A 103 -8.55 -16.76 -4.75
N ASN A 104 -9.42 -16.21 -5.60
CA ASN A 104 -10.21 -15.04 -5.27
C ASN A 104 -11.17 -15.31 -4.12
N LYS A 105 -11.83 -16.47 -4.12
CA LYS A 105 -12.68 -16.89 -3.00
C LYS A 105 -11.88 -16.97 -1.70
N ARG A 106 -10.70 -17.59 -1.73
CA ARG A 106 -9.88 -17.75 -0.51
C ARG A 106 -9.34 -16.44 0.05
N ILE A 107 -8.94 -15.50 -0.81
CA ILE A 107 -8.18 -14.30 -0.41
C ILE A 107 -9.11 -13.09 -0.27
N TYR A 108 -10.14 -12.97 -1.12
CA TYR A 108 -10.95 -11.76 -1.26
C TYR A 108 -12.46 -11.98 -0.99
N GLU A 109 -12.89 -13.12 -0.43
CA GLU A 109 -14.33 -13.41 -0.15
C GLU A 109 -15.04 -12.31 0.65
N SER A 110 -14.30 -11.60 1.51
CA SER A 110 -14.80 -10.51 2.36
C SER A 110 -15.12 -9.21 1.61
N TYR A 111 -14.75 -9.05 0.34
CA TYR A 111 -14.90 -7.80 -0.41
C TYR A 111 -16.23 -7.67 -1.18
N HIS A 112 -17.17 -8.61 -1.03
CA HIS A 112 -18.44 -8.59 -1.76
C HIS A 112 -19.45 -7.53 -1.32
N GLU A 113 -19.13 -6.66 -0.36
CA GLU A 113 -20.06 -5.65 0.17
C GLU A 113 -19.49 -4.24 0.21
N GLU A 114 -19.02 -3.65 -0.89
CA GLU A 114 -19.17 -2.19 -1.08
C GLU A 114 -19.30 -1.82 -2.57
N PRO A 115 -20.36 -1.09 -2.97
CA PRO A 115 -20.52 -0.64 -4.36
C PRO A 115 -19.48 0.44 -4.67
N CYS A 116 -18.55 0.14 -5.58
CA CYS A 116 -17.70 1.16 -6.18
C CYS A 116 -18.58 2.14 -6.97
N PHE A 117 -18.56 3.40 -6.55
CA PHE A 117 -19.15 4.51 -7.31
C PHE A 117 -18.55 4.54 -8.73
N HIS A 118 -19.43 4.75 -9.70
CA HIS A 118 -19.21 4.71 -11.14
C HIS A 118 -17.91 5.36 -11.64
N THR A 119 -17.23 4.66 -12.56
CA THR A 119 -17.07 5.17 -13.93
C THR A 119 -17.17 4.02 -14.92
N ARG A 120 -18.21 4.08 -15.76
CA ARG A 120 -18.35 3.30 -16.99
C ARG A 120 -17.14 3.54 -17.91
N SER A 121 -16.75 2.48 -18.62
CA SER A 121 -16.29 2.46 -20.01
C SER A 121 -14.92 1.81 -20.21
N ALA A 122 -14.94 0.54 -20.60
CA ALA A 122 -14.11 0.00 -21.67
C ALA A 122 -14.63 -1.40 -22.05
N CYS A 123 -15.74 -1.43 -22.80
CA CYS A 123 -15.97 -2.53 -23.73
C CYS A 123 -14.99 -2.33 -24.88
N TYR A 124 -14.13 -3.31 -25.15
CA TYR A 124 -13.47 -3.43 -26.44
C TYR A 124 -14.08 -4.64 -27.15
N THR A 125 -14.84 -4.34 -28.21
CA THR A 125 -14.99 -5.20 -29.39
C THR A 125 -13.67 -5.33 -30.12
#